data_AF-A0A8T6DUP2-F1
#
_entry.id   AF-A0A8T6DUP2-F1
#
_cell.length_a   1.000
_cell.length_b   1.000
_cell.length_c   1.000
_cell.angle_alpha   90.00
_cell.angle_beta   90.00
_cell.angle_gamma   90.00
#
_symmetry.space_group_name_H-M   'P 1'
#
loop_
_entity.id
_entity.type
_entity.pdbx_description
1 polymer ?
#
loop_
_entity_poly.entity_id
_entity_poly.type
_entity_poly.pdbx_seq_one_letter_code
_entity_poly.pdbx_strand_id
1 'polypeptide(L)'
;ALDLLKMPHLLIAGATGSGKSVCINTVISSIICHQDPAKVRMLLVDPKRVELTPYNGIPHLVTPVVVDPDKVVRLLKGAIQEMMRRYKLLEEAGARNIASYNRNPRATEEMPYFVICIDELADLMMTASFDVEQSLCRLAQLGRATGIHLIVATQRPSVDVLTGLIKANFPSRIAFAVASQVDSRTILDSAGAERLLGRGDMLFISSDSPKPKRVQGVFISEDESAALSEHWRQLPSNASLPEIPLENMAREAETAAAEGAGDGGDFDEADSLYERALQVAAANRQLSTSLLQRRLRIGYPRAARLMDQLEEEGIVAASGEPGKPREVIYLPDEE
;
A
#
# COMPACT_ATOMS: atom_id res chain seq x y z
N ALA A 1 -2.06 -20.63 14.67
CA ALA A 1 -1.54 -19.26 14.88
C ALA A 1 -1.42 -18.57 13.52
N LEU A 2 -1.82 -17.29 13.42
CA LEU A 2 -1.53 -16.43 12.26
C LEU A 2 -0.04 -16.05 12.31
N ASP A 3 0.63 -16.06 11.16
CA ASP A 3 2.03 -15.69 11.01
C ASP A 3 2.16 -14.69 9.86
N LEU A 4 2.43 -13.43 10.19
CA LEU A 4 2.55 -12.34 9.20
C LEU A 4 3.73 -12.55 8.23
N LEU A 5 4.73 -13.36 8.58
CA LEU A 5 5.82 -13.68 7.65
C LEU A 5 5.35 -14.61 6.53
N LYS A 6 4.37 -15.48 6.83
CA LYS A 6 3.74 -16.37 5.85
C LYS A 6 2.60 -15.67 5.11
N MET A 7 1.94 -14.72 5.77
CA MET A 7 0.81 -13.94 5.28
C MET A 7 1.23 -12.47 5.23
N PRO A 8 2.03 -12.06 4.23
CA PRO A 8 2.76 -10.79 4.28
C PRO A 8 1.84 -9.58 4.40
N HIS A 9 0.63 -9.69 3.86
CA HIS A 9 -0.38 -8.65 3.91
C HIS A 9 -1.73 -9.26 4.30
N LEU A 10 -2.44 -8.61 5.21
CA LEU A 10 -3.70 -9.05 5.80
C LEU A 10 -4.77 -7.98 5.61
N LEU A 11 -5.90 -8.38 5.04
CA LEU A 11 -7.09 -7.54 4.95
C LEU A 11 -8.13 -7.97 6.00
N ILE A 12 -8.63 -7.04 6.80
CA ILE A 12 -9.62 -7.30 7.85
C ILE A 12 -10.88 -6.47 7.59
N ALA A 13 -12.04 -7.08 7.51
CA ALA A 13 -13.28 -6.34 7.31
C ALA A 13 -14.44 -6.89 8.14
N GLY A 14 -15.38 -6.02 8.49
CA GLY A 14 -16.58 -6.39 9.24
C GLY A 14 -17.36 -5.18 9.71
N ALA A 15 -18.62 -5.36 10.05
CA ALA A 15 -19.46 -4.27 10.54
C ALA A 15 -19.00 -3.74 11.92
N THR A 16 -19.45 -2.55 12.30
CA THR A 16 -19.25 -2.00 13.65
C THR A 16 -19.72 -3.00 14.72
N GLY A 17 -18.96 -3.16 15.80
CA GLY A 17 -19.31 -4.08 16.90
C GLY A 17 -19.09 -5.57 16.60
N SER A 18 -18.59 -5.94 15.41
CA SER A 18 -18.37 -7.33 15.01
C SER A 18 -17.15 -7.99 15.66
N GLY A 19 -16.18 -7.20 16.14
CA GLY A 19 -14.91 -7.67 16.72
C GLY A 19 -13.65 -7.24 15.94
N LYS A 20 -13.79 -6.50 14.83
CA LYS A 20 -12.67 -5.98 14.02
C LYS A 20 -11.60 -5.28 14.87
N SER A 21 -11.97 -4.27 15.65
CA SER A 21 -11.02 -3.45 16.40
C SER A 21 -10.31 -4.25 17.50
N VAL A 22 -11.04 -5.15 18.19
CA VAL A 22 -10.46 -6.07 19.17
C VAL A 22 -9.44 -7.00 18.50
N CYS A 23 -9.70 -7.46 17.28
CA CYS A 23 -8.77 -8.28 16.52
C CYS A 23 -7.49 -7.53 16.17
N ILE A 24 -7.59 -6.29 15.69
CA ILE A 24 -6.41 -5.45 15.40
C ILE A 24 -5.58 -5.23 16.67
N ASN A 25 -6.24 -4.87 17.77
CA ASN A 25 -5.60 -4.74 19.08
C ASN A 25 -4.92 -6.04 19.53
N THR A 26 -5.55 -7.19 19.32
CA THR A 26 -4.97 -8.50 19.63
C THR A 26 -3.70 -8.77 18.81
N VAL A 27 -3.71 -8.43 17.52
CA VAL A 27 -2.53 -8.61 16.65
C VAL A 27 -1.39 -7.70 17.10
N ILE A 28 -1.66 -6.41 17.33
CA ILE A 28 -0.65 -5.45 17.80
C ILE A 28 -0.09 -5.87 19.16
N SER A 29 -0.98 -6.20 20.11
CA SER A 29 -0.61 -6.69 21.44
C SER A 29 0.23 -7.97 21.35
N SER A 30 -0.13 -8.90 20.47
CA SER A 30 0.67 -10.10 20.24
C SER A 30 2.07 -9.77 19.69
N ILE A 31 2.22 -8.76 18.84
CA ILE A 31 3.53 -8.35 18.33
C ILE A 31 4.37 -7.75 19.47
N ILE A 32 3.85 -6.75 20.17
CA ILE A 32 4.61 -6.05 21.22
C ILE A 32 4.90 -6.93 22.43
N CYS A 33 4.12 -7.98 22.70
CA CYS A 33 4.43 -8.92 23.78
C CYS A 33 5.57 -9.90 23.43
N HIS A 34 5.89 -10.08 22.15
CA HIS A 34 6.85 -11.10 21.70
C HIS A 34 8.07 -10.52 20.98
N GLN A 35 8.00 -9.26 20.53
CA GLN A 35 9.02 -8.66 19.69
C GLN A 35 9.55 -7.36 20.29
N ASP A 36 10.88 -7.25 20.33
CA ASP A 36 11.58 -6.05 20.74
C ASP A 36 11.45 -4.94 19.68
N PRO A 37 11.37 -3.66 20.07
CA PRO A 37 11.34 -2.52 19.14
C PRO A 37 12.52 -2.50 18.15
N ALA A 38 13.69 -3.03 18.51
CA ALA A 38 14.83 -3.14 17.60
C ALA A 38 14.58 -4.12 16.45
N LYS A 39 13.68 -5.10 16.63
CA LYS A 39 13.35 -6.12 15.62
C LYS A 39 12.09 -5.78 14.83
N VAL A 40 11.16 -5.05 15.43
CA VAL A 40 9.89 -4.68 14.79
C VAL A 40 9.57 -3.22 15.04
N ARG A 41 9.43 -2.47 13.95
CA ARG A 41 8.93 -1.10 13.95
C ARG A 41 7.52 -1.05 13.37
N MET A 42 6.73 -0.07 13.80
CA MET A 42 5.31 0.03 13.43
C MET A 42 4.90 1.44 13.01
N LEU A 43 4.03 1.50 12.01
CA LEU A 43 3.26 2.68 11.64
C LEU A 43 1.79 2.36 11.87
N LEU A 44 1.14 3.09 12.78
CA LEU A 44 -0.27 2.91 13.10
C LEU A 44 -1.07 4.10 12.58
N VAL A 45 -2.16 3.81 11.87
CA VAL A 45 -3.04 4.79 11.24
C VAL A 45 -4.46 4.61 11.76
N ASP A 46 -4.99 5.66 12.40
CA ASP A 46 -6.30 5.70 13.05
C ASP A 46 -6.99 7.03 12.75
N PRO A 47 -7.64 7.15 11.58
CA PRO A 47 -8.32 8.39 11.18
C PRO A 47 -9.42 8.83 12.15
N LYS A 48 -9.98 7.88 12.92
CA LYS A 48 -11.09 8.12 13.85
C LYS A 48 -10.64 8.47 15.27
N ARG A 49 -9.36 8.26 15.61
CA ARG A 49 -8.77 8.52 16.93
C ARG A 49 -9.38 7.71 18.08
N VAL A 50 -9.86 6.52 17.78
CA VAL A 50 -10.56 5.68 18.76
C VAL A 50 -9.72 4.47 19.12
N GLU A 51 -9.24 3.73 18.12
CA GLU A 51 -8.83 2.34 18.30
C GLU A 51 -7.34 2.17 18.59
N LEU A 52 -6.48 2.96 17.93
CA LEU A 52 -5.02 2.76 18.00
C LEU A 52 -4.30 3.87 18.77
N THR A 53 -4.98 4.98 19.04
CA THR A 53 -4.44 6.10 19.81
C THR A 53 -3.84 5.71 21.18
N PRO A 54 -4.35 4.69 21.92
CA PRO A 54 -3.75 4.24 23.18
C PRO A 54 -2.30 3.72 23.08
N TYR A 55 -1.86 3.29 21.88
CA TYR A 55 -0.49 2.84 21.64
C TYR A 55 0.51 3.99 21.49
N ASN A 56 0.09 5.25 21.52
CA ASN A 56 1.02 6.38 21.45
C ASN A 56 2.11 6.29 22.53
N GLY A 57 3.34 6.57 22.12
CA GLY A 57 4.52 6.59 22.99
C GLY A 57 5.21 5.24 23.17
N ILE A 58 4.68 4.12 22.65
CA ILE A 58 5.44 2.86 22.66
C ILE A 58 6.68 2.96 21.75
N PRO A 59 7.81 2.33 22.13
CA PRO A 59 9.07 2.43 21.39
C PRO A 59 9.03 1.78 20.00
N HIS A 60 8.08 0.87 19.73
CA HIS A 60 7.92 0.27 18.41
C HIS A 60 7.50 1.27 17.33
N LEU A 61 6.80 2.36 17.70
CA LEU A 61 6.27 3.30 16.74
C LEU A 61 7.38 4.11 16.05
N VAL A 62 7.31 4.24 14.73
CA VAL A 62 8.22 5.11 13.95
C VAL A 62 7.81 6.59 14.02
N THR A 63 6.54 6.84 14.30
CA THR A 63 5.93 8.16 14.46
C THR A 63 4.69 8.00 15.34
N PRO A 64 4.22 9.04 16.05
CA PRO A 64 2.94 8.98 16.74
C PRO A 64 1.81 8.52 15.82
N VAL A 65 0.78 7.89 16.40
CA VAL A 65 -0.37 7.36 15.67
C VAL A 65 -0.93 8.42 14.73
N VAL A 66 -1.02 8.08 13.45
CA VAL A 66 -1.32 9.03 12.39
C VAL A 66 -2.83 9.08 12.19
N VAL A 67 -3.38 10.29 12.26
CA VAL A 67 -4.83 10.54 12.23
C VAL A 67 -5.25 11.34 10.99
N ASP A 68 -4.29 11.99 10.33
CA ASP A 68 -4.52 12.85 9.18
C ASP A 68 -4.33 12.05 7.87
N PRO A 69 -5.37 11.87 7.04
CA PRO A 69 -5.29 11.13 5.79
C PRO A 69 -4.20 11.65 4.83
N ASP A 70 -3.99 12.97 4.74
CA ASP A 70 -2.99 13.55 3.84
C ASP A 70 -1.57 13.24 4.33
N LYS A 71 -1.38 13.18 5.65
CA LYS A 71 -0.14 12.69 6.25
C LYS A 71 0.07 11.20 5.97
N VAL A 72 -0.98 10.38 6.00
CA VAL A 72 -0.89 8.94 5.70
C VAL A 72 -0.41 8.71 4.27
N VAL A 73 -0.96 9.42 3.28
CA VAL A 73 -0.53 9.31 1.88
C VAL A 73 0.97 9.55 1.73
N ARG A 74 1.49 10.62 2.37
CA ARG A 74 2.92 10.94 2.36
C ARG A 74 3.76 9.84 3.01
N LEU A 75 3.33 9.33 4.16
CA LEU A 75 4.05 8.26 4.86
C LEU A 75 4.05 6.93 4.08
N LEU A 76 2.98 6.61 3.34
CA LEU A 76 2.95 5.46 2.45
C LEU A 76 3.97 5.61 1.30
N LYS A 77 4.11 6.82 0.73
CA LYS A 77 5.18 7.13 -0.25
C LYS A 77 6.56 6.97 0.37
N GLY A 78 6.77 7.46 1.59
CA GLY A 78 8.00 7.22 2.36
C GLY A 78 8.28 5.73 2.60
N ALA A 79 7.24 4.93 2.86
CA ALA A 79 7.38 3.48 3.06
C ALA A 79 7.79 2.76 1.77
N ILE A 80 7.35 3.25 0.60
CA ILE A 80 7.82 2.74 -0.70
C ILE A 80 9.31 3.04 -0.89
N GLN A 81 9.77 4.23 -0.52
CA GLN A 81 11.21 4.56 -0.60
C GLN A 81 12.05 3.71 0.35
N GLU A 82 11.58 3.49 1.58
CA GLU A 82 12.23 2.53 2.49
C GLU A 82 12.26 1.13 1.86
N MET A 83 11.17 0.67 1.25
CA MET A 83 11.13 -0.61 0.55
C MET A 83 12.21 -0.70 -0.53
N MET A 84 12.36 0.34 -1.36
CA MET A 84 13.38 0.40 -2.42
C MET A 84 14.80 0.42 -1.84
N ARG A 85 15.04 1.19 -0.76
CA ARG A 85 16.31 1.23 -0.03
C ARG A 85 16.69 -0.16 0.47
N ARG A 86 15.75 -0.88 1.09
CA ARG A 86 15.97 -2.25 1.57
C ARG A 86 16.30 -3.20 0.43
N TYR A 87 15.62 -3.09 -0.71
CA TYR A 87 15.94 -3.92 -1.88
C TYR A 87 17.38 -3.74 -2.35
N LYS A 88 17.87 -2.50 -2.40
CA LYS A 88 19.26 -2.22 -2.74
C LYS A 88 20.24 -2.87 -1.76
N LEU A 89 19.96 -2.76 -0.46
CA LEU A 89 20.78 -3.43 0.57
C LEU A 89 20.76 -4.96 0.45
N LEU A 90 19.59 -5.55 0.15
CA LEU A 90 19.47 -6.98 -0.11
C LEU A 90 20.35 -7.40 -1.29
N GLU A 91 20.31 -6.66 -2.39
CA GLU A 91 21.09 -6.92 -3.60
C GLU A 91 22.59 -6.81 -3.36
N GLU A 92 23.05 -5.72 -2.74
CA GLU A 92 24.46 -5.48 -2.39
C GLU A 92 25.04 -6.59 -1.49
N ALA A 93 24.24 -7.09 -0.55
CA ALA A 93 24.63 -8.20 0.31
C ALA A 93 24.48 -9.58 -0.36
N GLY A 94 23.82 -9.67 -1.52
CA GLY A 94 23.45 -10.94 -2.17
C GLY A 94 22.40 -11.75 -1.41
N ALA A 95 21.57 -11.07 -0.62
CA ALA A 95 20.51 -11.66 0.20
C ALA A 95 19.17 -11.71 -0.56
N ARG A 96 18.37 -12.77 -0.36
CA ARG A 96 17.06 -12.94 -1.03
C ARG A 96 15.90 -12.27 -0.28
N ASN A 97 16.07 -12.06 1.03
CA ASN A 97 15.07 -11.47 1.91
C ASN A 97 15.72 -10.94 3.20
N ILE A 98 14.96 -10.15 3.96
CA ILE A 98 15.38 -9.54 5.22
C ILE A 98 15.97 -10.55 6.22
N ALA A 99 15.39 -11.75 6.35
CA ALA A 99 15.89 -12.76 7.29
C ALA A 99 17.25 -13.33 6.85
N SER A 100 17.50 -13.45 5.55
CA SER A 100 18.82 -13.81 5.02
C SER A 100 19.82 -12.66 5.13
N TYR A 101 19.36 -11.41 4.98
CA TYR A 101 20.19 -10.22 5.11
C TYR A 101 20.65 -9.99 6.54
N ASN A 102 19.75 -9.98 7.53
CA ASN A 102 20.13 -9.76 8.93
C ASN A 102 21.07 -10.83 9.50
N ARG A 103 21.18 -12.00 8.85
CA ARG A 103 22.15 -13.05 9.20
C ARG A 103 23.42 -13.03 8.35
N ASN A 104 23.48 -12.15 7.36
CA ASN A 104 24.58 -12.05 6.42
C ASN A 104 25.71 -11.23 7.04
N PRO A 105 26.96 -11.73 7.07
CA PRO A 105 28.12 -10.95 7.53
C PRO A 105 28.38 -9.66 6.74
N ARG A 106 27.83 -9.55 5.52
CA ARG A 106 27.91 -8.34 4.67
C ARG A 106 26.84 -7.30 4.97
N ALA A 107 25.90 -7.60 5.88
CA ALA A 107 24.90 -6.61 6.28
C ALA A 107 25.60 -5.42 6.95
N THR A 108 25.31 -4.23 6.45
CA THR A 108 25.88 -2.98 6.95
C THR A 108 25.11 -2.47 8.17
N GLU A 109 23.84 -2.87 8.29
CA GLU A 109 22.96 -2.55 9.41
C GLU A 109 21.96 -3.70 9.63
N GLU A 110 21.34 -3.76 10.82
CA GLU A 110 20.23 -4.68 11.05
C GLU A 110 18.91 -4.01 10.64
N MET A 111 18.16 -4.64 9.75
CA MET A 111 16.86 -4.12 9.31
C MET A 111 15.74 -4.67 10.20
N PRO A 112 14.93 -3.82 10.86
CA PRO A 112 13.76 -4.30 11.58
C PRO A 112 12.66 -4.69 10.57
N TYR A 113 11.83 -5.66 10.93
CA TYR A 113 10.54 -5.82 10.26
C TYR A 113 9.69 -4.56 10.47
N PHE A 114 8.94 -4.17 9.45
CA PHE A 114 8.15 -2.95 9.49
C PHE A 114 6.68 -3.27 9.22
N VAL A 115 5.82 -3.05 10.21
CA VAL A 115 4.39 -3.34 10.13
C VAL A 115 3.60 -2.04 10.02
N ILE A 116 2.84 -1.90 8.94
CA ILE A 116 1.93 -0.77 8.73
C ILE A 116 0.51 -1.26 9.01
N CYS A 117 -0.15 -0.67 9.98
CA CYS A 117 -1.53 -0.99 10.35
C CYS A 117 -2.45 0.20 10.08
N ILE A 118 -3.50 -0.03 9.29
CA ILE A 118 -4.53 0.95 8.94
C ILE A 118 -5.86 0.46 9.49
N ASP A 119 -6.45 1.18 10.45
CA ASP A 119 -7.70 0.76 11.09
C ASP A 119 -8.93 0.90 10.17
N GLU A 120 -8.98 1.97 9.37
CA GLU A 120 -10.11 2.26 8.48
C GLU A 120 -9.60 2.76 7.12
N LEU A 121 -9.45 1.83 6.18
CA LEU A 121 -9.07 2.12 4.80
C LEU A 121 -10.08 3.04 4.10
N ALA A 122 -11.37 2.90 4.41
CA ALA A 122 -12.41 3.65 3.73
C ALA A 122 -12.23 5.16 3.87
N ASP A 123 -11.79 5.64 5.04
CA ASP A 123 -11.56 7.06 5.28
C ASP A 123 -10.40 7.59 4.44
N LEU A 124 -9.36 6.77 4.20
CA LEU A 124 -8.25 7.14 3.31
C LEU A 124 -8.67 7.16 1.83
N MET A 125 -9.48 6.17 1.43
CA MET A 125 -9.97 6.07 0.05
C MET A 125 -10.90 7.22 -0.32
N MET A 126 -11.65 7.78 0.64
CA MET A 126 -12.50 8.94 0.42
C MET A 126 -11.70 10.23 0.18
N THR A 127 -10.48 10.34 0.72
CA THR A 127 -9.62 11.51 0.54
C THR A 127 -8.74 11.39 -0.70
N ALA A 128 -8.07 10.25 -0.90
CA ALA A 128 -7.06 10.07 -1.94
C ALA A 128 -7.01 8.62 -2.44
N SER A 129 -8.12 8.10 -2.97
CA SER A 129 -8.25 6.70 -3.42
C SER A 129 -7.11 6.23 -4.34
N PHE A 130 -6.74 7.04 -5.33
CA PHE A 130 -5.72 6.68 -6.30
C PHE A 130 -4.33 6.49 -5.65
N ASP A 131 -3.83 7.50 -4.92
CA ASP A 131 -2.52 7.43 -4.27
C ASP A 131 -2.45 6.32 -3.21
N VAL A 132 -3.53 6.15 -2.43
CA VAL A 132 -3.61 5.12 -1.38
C VAL A 132 -3.61 3.72 -2.01
N GLU A 133 -4.46 3.46 -2.99
CA GLU A 133 -4.53 2.17 -3.67
C GLU A 133 -3.21 1.81 -4.35
N GLN A 134 -2.62 2.76 -5.09
CA GLN A 134 -1.34 2.56 -5.76
C GLN A 134 -0.24 2.20 -4.75
N SER A 135 -0.18 2.94 -3.64
CA SER A 135 0.86 2.72 -2.63
C SER A 135 0.69 1.38 -1.91
N LEU A 136 -0.54 1.04 -1.51
CA LEU A 136 -0.83 -0.24 -0.87
C LEU A 136 -0.56 -1.42 -1.80
N CYS A 137 -0.92 -1.33 -3.08
CA CYS A 137 -0.64 -2.37 -4.05
C CYS A 137 0.88 -2.55 -4.26
N ARG A 138 1.62 -1.44 -4.43
CA ARG A 138 3.09 -1.49 -4.61
C ARG A 138 3.79 -2.13 -3.42
N LEU A 139 3.42 -1.71 -2.21
CA LEU A 139 3.94 -2.29 -0.96
C LEU A 139 3.54 -3.76 -0.81
N ALA A 140 2.31 -4.13 -1.18
CA ALA A 140 1.84 -5.50 -1.07
C ALA A 140 2.52 -6.46 -2.07
N GLN A 141 2.93 -5.95 -3.24
CA GLN A 141 3.62 -6.75 -4.26
C GLN A 141 5.08 -7.05 -3.89
N LEU A 142 5.77 -6.08 -3.30
CA LEU A 142 7.23 -6.12 -3.15
C LEU A 142 7.69 -6.10 -1.67
N GLY A 143 6.79 -5.83 -0.72
CA GLY A 143 7.12 -5.66 0.70
C GLY A 143 7.57 -6.95 1.41
N ARG A 144 7.11 -8.13 0.95
CA ARG A 144 7.40 -9.41 1.63
C ARG A 144 8.90 -9.67 1.80
N ALA A 145 9.69 -9.48 0.74
CA ALA A 145 11.12 -9.79 0.79
C ALA A 145 11.89 -8.79 1.66
N THR A 146 11.43 -7.54 1.71
CA THR A 146 12.05 -6.44 2.48
C THR A 146 11.56 -6.37 3.93
N GLY A 147 10.67 -7.28 4.34
CA GLY A 147 10.14 -7.34 5.70
C GLY A 147 9.11 -6.26 6.02
N ILE A 148 8.47 -5.68 5.00
CA ILE A 148 7.37 -4.73 5.16
C ILE A 148 6.04 -5.49 5.05
N HIS A 149 5.21 -5.36 6.07
CA HIS A 149 3.95 -6.08 6.22
C HIS A 149 2.79 -5.09 6.38
N LEU A 150 1.66 -5.40 5.75
CA LEU A 150 0.47 -4.53 5.78
C LEU A 150 -0.67 -5.23 6.52
N ILE A 151 -1.29 -4.54 7.47
CA ILE A 151 -2.55 -4.93 8.09
C ILE A 151 -3.54 -3.81 7.79
N VAL A 152 -4.46 -4.07 6.87
CA VAL A 152 -5.42 -3.06 6.42
C VAL A 152 -6.81 -3.50 6.83
N ALA A 153 -7.53 -2.60 7.49
CA ALA A 153 -8.86 -2.89 7.99
C ALA A 153 -9.91 -1.90 7.49
N THR A 154 -11.17 -2.33 7.43
CA THR A 154 -12.30 -1.47 7.05
C THR A 154 -13.60 -1.92 7.70
N GLN A 155 -14.46 -0.97 8.06
CA GLN A 155 -15.84 -1.26 8.45
C GLN A 155 -16.83 -1.15 7.28
N ARG A 156 -16.37 -0.65 6.14
CA ARG A 156 -17.17 -0.45 4.92
C ARG A 156 -16.72 -1.44 3.85
N PRO A 157 -17.24 -2.68 3.83
CA PRO A 157 -16.90 -3.69 2.84
C PRO A 157 -17.61 -3.44 1.49
N SER A 158 -17.42 -2.25 0.91
CA SER A 158 -17.92 -1.89 -0.43
C SER A 158 -16.86 -2.11 -1.50
N VAL A 159 -17.29 -2.22 -2.76
CA VAL A 159 -16.40 -2.40 -3.91
C VAL A 159 -15.48 -1.20 -4.13
N ASP A 160 -15.93 -0.01 -3.75
CA ASP A 160 -15.15 1.23 -3.87
C ASP A 160 -13.98 1.30 -2.87
N VAL A 161 -14.09 0.59 -1.74
CA VAL A 161 -13.03 0.50 -0.73
C VAL A 161 -12.19 -0.75 -0.95
N LEU A 162 -12.83 -1.89 -1.21
CA LEU A 162 -12.21 -3.19 -1.45
C LEU A 162 -12.22 -3.52 -2.95
N THR A 163 -11.45 -2.73 -3.69
CA THR A 163 -11.35 -2.86 -5.14
C THR A 163 -10.74 -4.20 -5.56
N GLY A 164 -10.83 -4.52 -6.86
CA GLY A 164 -10.17 -5.70 -7.42
C GLY A 164 -8.64 -5.69 -7.21
N LEU A 165 -8.00 -4.52 -7.28
CA LEU A 165 -6.55 -4.38 -7.10
C LEU A 165 -6.13 -4.63 -5.64
N ILE A 166 -6.88 -4.08 -4.69
CA ILE A 166 -6.65 -4.36 -3.26
C ILE A 166 -6.82 -5.86 -3.01
N LYS A 167 -7.91 -6.49 -3.46
CA LYS A 167 -8.13 -7.92 -3.23
C LYS A 167 -7.04 -8.79 -3.88
N ALA A 168 -6.58 -8.45 -5.07
CA ALA A 168 -5.54 -9.21 -5.77
C ALA A 168 -4.21 -9.24 -5.00
N ASN A 169 -3.88 -8.17 -4.26
CA ASN A 169 -2.62 -8.07 -3.52
C ASN A 169 -2.72 -8.48 -2.03
N PHE A 170 -3.94 -8.69 -1.51
CA PHE A 170 -4.19 -9.13 -0.14
C PHE A 170 -4.89 -10.50 -0.14
N PRO A 171 -4.15 -11.60 -0.37
CA PRO A 171 -4.72 -12.95 -0.46
C PRO A 171 -5.16 -13.52 0.90
N SER A 172 -4.59 -13.02 2.01
CA SER A 172 -5.02 -13.40 3.35
C SER A 172 -6.06 -12.41 3.86
N ARG A 173 -7.23 -12.91 4.27
CA ARG A 173 -8.38 -12.08 4.61
C ARG A 173 -9.11 -12.60 5.84
N ILE A 174 -9.56 -11.68 6.69
CA ILE A 174 -10.44 -11.94 7.81
C ILE A 174 -11.74 -11.19 7.57
N ALA A 175 -12.86 -11.90 7.58
CA ALA A 175 -14.19 -11.30 7.61
C ALA A 175 -14.84 -11.57 8.97
N PHE A 176 -15.16 -10.51 9.71
CA PHE A 176 -16.07 -10.56 10.84
C PHE A 176 -17.52 -10.47 10.34
N ALA A 177 -18.49 -10.53 11.28
CA ALA A 177 -19.89 -10.40 10.96
C ALA A 177 -20.19 -9.13 10.13
N VAL A 178 -20.96 -9.31 9.07
CA VAL A 178 -21.41 -8.26 8.14
C VAL A 178 -22.93 -8.30 7.97
N ALA A 179 -23.50 -7.21 7.47
CA ALA A 179 -24.95 -7.06 7.35
C ALA A 179 -25.56 -7.91 6.23
N SER A 180 -24.82 -8.16 5.15
CA SER A 180 -25.37 -8.82 3.96
C SER A 180 -24.42 -9.82 3.31
N GLN A 181 -25.00 -10.71 2.49
CA GLN A 181 -24.24 -11.62 1.65
C GLN A 181 -23.39 -10.89 0.60
N VAL A 182 -23.82 -9.68 0.19
CA VAL A 182 -23.06 -8.84 -0.75
C VAL A 182 -21.75 -8.40 -0.10
N ASP A 183 -21.82 -7.91 1.14
CA ASP A 183 -20.64 -7.53 1.92
C ASP A 183 -19.69 -8.71 2.13
N SER A 184 -20.24 -9.90 2.45
CA SER A 184 -19.44 -11.12 2.57
C SER A 184 -18.67 -11.43 1.29
N ARG A 185 -19.34 -11.33 0.13
CA ARG A 185 -18.70 -11.54 -1.18
C ARG A 185 -17.67 -10.46 -1.50
N THR A 186 -17.88 -9.23 -1.09
CA THR A 186 -16.88 -8.18 -1.28
C THR A 186 -15.57 -8.53 -0.56
N ILE A 187 -15.64 -9.11 0.64
CA ILE A 187 -14.44 -9.44 1.44
C ILE A 187 -13.83 -10.79 1.03
N LEU A 188 -14.65 -11.84 0.97
CA LEU A 188 -14.21 -13.25 0.88
C LEU A 188 -14.36 -13.86 -0.51
N ASP A 189 -14.90 -13.12 -1.48
CA ASP A 189 -15.36 -13.64 -2.77
C ASP A 189 -16.39 -14.79 -2.63
N SER A 190 -16.99 -14.92 -1.44
CA SER A 190 -17.92 -15.98 -1.07
C SER A 190 -18.88 -15.53 0.03
N ALA A 191 -20.01 -16.24 0.18
CA ALA A 191 -20.95 -16.03 1.26
C ALA A 191 -20.50 -16.72 2.55
N GLY A 192 -21.00 -16.26 3.69
CA GLY A 192 -20.82 -16.91 5.00
C GLY A 192 -20.61 -15.92 6.13
N ALA A 193 -20.02 -14.76 5.87
CA ALA A 193 -19.74 -13.78 6.91
C ALA A 193 -21.02 -13.12 7.46
N GLU A 194 -22.10 -13.09 6.67
CA GLU A 194 -23.42 -12.60 7.10
C GLU A 194 -24.11 -13.49 8.14
N ARG A 195 -23.56 -14.69 8.38
CA ARG A 195 -24.10 -15.69 9.34
C ARG A 195 -23.26 -15.78 10.61
N LEU A 196 -22.21 -14.97 10.73
CA LEU A 196 -21.38 -14.93 11.93
C LEU A 196 -22.13 -14.27 13.08
N LEU A 197 -21.80 -14.68 14.30
CA LEU A 197 -22.49 -14.28 15.52
C LEU A 197 -22.04 -12.89 16.04
N GLY A 198 -21.00 -12.30 15.45
CA GLY A 198 -20.33 -11.11 15.95
C GLY A 198 -19.43 -11.41 17.14
N ARG A 199 -19.04 -10.38 17.90
CA ARG A 199 -18.20 -10.50 19.11
C ARG A 199 -16.96 -11.38 18.93
N GLY A 200 -16.26 -11.20 17.81
CA GLY A 200 -15.02 -11.93 17.51
C GLY A 200 -15.19 -13.19 16.67
N ASP A 201 -16.42 -13.65 16.38
CA ASP A 201 -16.65 -14.74 15.42
C ASP A 201 -16.29 -14.27 14.00
N MET A 202 -15.40 -15.01 13.33
CA MET A 202 -14.82 -14.61 12.04
C MET A 202 -14.60 -15.78 11.08
N LEU A 203 -14.53 -15.46 9.79
CA LEU A 203 -14.03 -16.33 8.72
C LEU A 203 -12.64 -15.85 8.30
N PHE A 204 -11.69 -16.79 8.26
CA PHE A 204 -10.32 -16.54 7.88
C PHE A 204 -9.95 -17.31 6.61
N ILE A 205 -9.45 -16.59 5.61
CA ILE A 205 -8.82 -17.12 4.40
C ILE A 205 -7.33 -16.86 4.49
N SER A 206 -6.53 -17.90 4.23
CA SER A 206 -5.08 -17.80 4.14
C SER A 206 -4.65 -17.82 2.68
N SER A 207 -3.49 -17.24 2.37
CA SER A 207 -2.81 -17.40 1.07
C SER A 207 -2.71 -18.85 0.61
N ASP A 208 -2.61 -19.80 1.54
CA ASP A 208 -2.34 -21.21 1.23
C ASP A 208 -3.63 -22.03 1.05
N SER A 209 -4.79 -21.47 1.40
CA SER A 209 -6.07 -22.19 1.32
C SER A 209 -7.22 -21.24 0.98
N PRO A 210 -7.87 -21.40 -0.18
CA PRO A 210 -8.96 -20.54 -0.59
C PRO A 210 -10.26 -20.80 0.18
N LYS A 211 -10.34 -21.88 0.97
CA LYS A 211 -11.53 -22.21 1.76
C LYS A 211 -11.51 -21.43 3.07
N PRO A 212 -12.54 -20.60 3.35
CA PRO A 212 -12.64 -19.91 4.63
C PRO A 212 -12.72 -20.90 5.80
N LYS A 213 -11.94 -20.65 6.84
CA LYS A 213 -12.01 -21.35 8.11
C LYS A 213 -12.71 -20.46 9.13
N ARG A 214 -13.74 -20.98 9.79
CA ARG A 214 -14.37 -20.25 10.90
C ARG A 214 -13.48 -20.31 12.13
N VAL A 215 -13.27 -19.17 12.76
CA VAL A 215 -12.38 -18.99 13.91
C VAL A 215 -13.06 -18.06 14.90
N GLN A 216 -12.90 -18.32 16.19
CA GLN A 216 -13.27 -17.39 17.24
C GLN A 216 -12.05 -16.53 17.61
N GLY A 217 -12.18 -15.22 17.48
CA GLY A 217 -11.16 -14.25 17.87
C GLY A 217 -10.93 -14.26 19.37
N VAL A 218 -9.68 -13.99 19.76
CA VAL A 218 -9.33 -13.74 21.16
C VAL A 218 -9.83 -12.36 21.54
N PHE A 219 -10.29 -12.23 22.78
CA PHE A 219 -10.70 -10.95 23.34
C PHE A 219 -9.54 -10.36 24.14
N ILE A 220 -9.27 -9.09 23.91
CA ILE A 220 -8.43 -8.23 24.74
C ILE A 220 -9.25 -7.00 25.09
N SER A 221 -9.27 -6.63 26.36
CA SER A 221 -9.93 -5.42 26.84
C SER A 221 -9.10 -4.18 26.55
N GLU A 222 -9.75 -3.01 26.57
CA GLU A 222 -9.07 -1.72 26.46
C GLU A 222 -8.09 -1.49 27.63
N ASP A 223 -8.43 -1.96 28.83
CA ASP A 223 -7.56 -1.85 30.01
C ASP A 223 -6.28 -2.67 29.84
N GLU A 224 -6.37 -3.87 29.25
CA GLU A 224 -5.21 -4.72 28.98
C GLU A 224 -4.29 -4.10 27.91
N SER A 225 -4.84 -3.57 26.82
CA SER A 225 -4.04 -2.93 25.77
C SER A 225 -3.39 -1.62 26.27
N ALA A 226 -4.11 -0.85 27.12
CA ALA A 226 -3.57 0.33 27.77
C ALA A 226 -2.44 -0.02 28.75
N ALA A 227 -2.62 -1.07 29.57
CA ALA A 227 -1.60 -1.54 30.50
C ALA A 227 -0.33 -2.02 29.78
N LEU A 228 -0.47 -2.73 28.66
CA LEU A 228 0.67 -3.13 27.81
C LEU A 228 1.40 -1.92 27.23
N SER A 229 0.67 -0.94 26.72
CA SER A 229 1.27 0.29 26.19
C SER A 229 1.99 1.07 27.27
N GLU A 230 1.43 1.11 28.49
CA GLU A 230 2.04 1.78 29.63
C GLU A 230 3.31 1.10 30.10
N HIS A 231 3.32 -0.24 30.17
CA HIS A 231 4.51 -1.02 30.47
C HIS A 231 5.66 -0.65 29.50
N TRP A 232 5.36 -0.58 28.21
CA TRP A 232 6.34 -0.21 27.19
C TRP A 232 6.83 1.24 27.29
N ARG A 233 5.97 2.19 27.68
CA ARG A 233 6.36 3.60 27.89
C ARG A 233 7.27 3.79 29.10
N GLN A 234 7.10 2.99 30.14
CA GLN A 234 7.87 3.10 31.39
C GLN A 234 9.25 2.42 31.30
N LEU A 235 9.45 1.54 30.33
CA LEU A 235 10.74 0.87 30.14
C LEU A 235 11.81 1.90 29.74
N PRO A 236 12.95 1.97 30.46
CA PRO A 236 14.03 2.88 30.10
C PRO A 236 14.62 2.46 28.75
N SER A 237 14.42 3.29 27.72
CA SER A 237 14.96 3.06 26.39
C SER A 237 16.36 3.68 26.27
N ASN A 238 17.37 2.94 26.71
CA ASN A 238 18.77 3.33 26.56
C ASN A 238 19.37 2.88 25.20
N ALA A 239 18.61 2.12 24.41
CA ALA A 239 19.03 1.58 23.13
C ALA A 239 18.71 2.56 21.99
N SER A 240 19.68 2.77 21.10
CA SER A 240 19.41 3.38 19.79
C SER A 240 18.53 2.42 19.00
N LEU A 241 17.30 2.82 18.72
CA LEU A 241 16.36 2.03 17.94
C LEU A 241 16.56 2.29 16.45
N PRO A 242 16.40 1.29 15.55
CA PRO A 242 16.55 1.51 14.13
C PRO A 242 15.54 2.53 13.62
N GLU A 243 16.01 3.60 13.00
CA GLU A 243 15.14 4.65 12.47
C GLU A 243 14.60 4.27 11.09
N ILE A 244 13.33 4.61 10.85
CA ILE A 244 12.71 4.56 9.52
C ILE A 244 12.19 5.97 9.25
N PRO A 245 13.00 6.85 8.60
CA PRO A 245 12.71 8.28 8.50
C PRO A 245 11.70 8.57 7.38
N LEU A 246 10.49 8.03 7.52
CA LEU A 246 9.43 8.06 6.49
C LEU A 246 9.11 9.49 6.01
N GLU A 247 9.10 10.46 6.92
CA GLU A 247 8.80 11.85 6.55
C GLU A 247 9.91 12.46 5.68
N ASN A 248 11.18 12.17 5.98
CA ASN A 248 12.31 12.64 5.19
C ASN A 248 12.30 11.96 3.81
N MET A 249 12.10 10.64 3.79
CA MET A 249 11.99 9.86 2.56
C MET A 249 10.83 10.31 1.66
N ALA A 250 9.70 10.65 2.26
CA ALA A 250 8.55 11.19 1.52
C ALA A 250 8.88 12.55 0.91
N ARG A 251 9.53 13.45 1.67
CA ARG A 251 9.96 14.76 1.18
C ARG A 251 10.99 14.64 0.06
N GLU A 252 11.97 13.74 0.20
CA GLU A 252 12.98 13.47 -0.82
C GLU A 252 12.35 12.98 -2.13
N ALA A 253 11.36 12.10 -2.04
CA ALA A 253 10.60 11.64 -3.20
C ALA A 253 9.78 12.76 -3.85
N GLU A 254 9.18 13.64 -3.06
CA GLU A 254 8.45 14.82 -3.56
C GLU A 254 9.40 15.82 -4.24
N THR A 255 10.57 16.09 -3.66
CA THR A 255 11.58 16.95 -4.28
C THR A 255 12.16 16.32 -5.54
N ALA A 256 12.47 15.02 -5.55
CA ALA A 256 12.94 14.33 -6.75
C ALA A 256 11.89 14.33 -7.87
N ALA A 257 10.60 14.22 -7.53
CA ALA A 257 9.51 14.35 -8.50
C ALA A 257 9.33 15.79 -9.00
N ALA A 258 9.59 16.80 -8.17
CA ALA A 258 9.52 18.21 -8.53
C ALA A 258 10.74 18.68 -9.34
N GLU A 259 11.93 18.17 -9.03
CA GLU A 259 13.18 18.42 -9.75
C GLU A 259 13.21 17.62 -11.07
N GLY A 260 12.73 16.37 -11.07
CA GLY A 260 12.51 15.56 -12.28
C GLY A 260 11.35 16.05 -13.18
N ALA A 261 10.61 17.09 -12.76
CA ALA A 261 9.71 17.83 -13.65
C ALA A 261 10.46 18.84 -14.54
N GLY A 262 11.78 18.98 -14.35
CA GLY A 262 12.71 19.67 -15.24
C GLY A 262 13.99 18.86 -15.41
N ASP A 263 14.01 18.03 -16.45
CA ASP A 263 15.15 17.25 -16.97
C ASP A 263 15.41 15.87 -16.31
N GLY A 264 15.12 14.81 -17.09
CA GLY A 264 15.82 13.51 -17.06
C GLY A 264 15.58 12.56 -15.89
N GLY A 265 14.55 11.70 -15.97
CA GLY A 265 14.44 10.57 -15.04
C GLY A 265 13.18 9.68 -15.12
N ASP A 266 12.52 9.57 -16.28
CA ASP A 266 11.39 8.64 -16.52
C ASP A 266 11.68 7.72 -17.72
N PHE A 267 12.93 7.27 -17.86
CA PHE A 267 13.43 6.53 -19.03
C PHE A 267 12.78 5.15 -19.26
N ASP A 268 12.00 4.62 -18.31
CA ASP A 268 11.31 3.33 -18.50
C ASP A 268 9.79 3.46 -18.73
N GLU A 269 9.14 4.57 -18.32
CA GLU A 269 7.68 4.76 -18.49
C GLU A 269 7.34 5.77 -19.60
N ALA A 270 8.18 6.79 -19.81
CA ALA A 270 7.99 7.76 -20.89
C ALA A 270 8.33 7.16 -22.26
N ASP A 271 9.44 6.41 -22.38
CA ASP A 271 9.80 5.69 -23.62
C ASP A 271 8.76 4.60 -23.94
N SER A 272 8.28 3.89 -22.92
CA SER A 272 7.16 2.95 -23.04
C SER A 272 5.87 3.61 -23.55
N LEU A 273 5.53 4.81 -23.05
CA LEU A 273 4.33 5.53 -23.47
C LEU A 273 4.48 6.15 -24.86
N TYR A 274 5.68 6.61 -25.20
CA TYR A 274 5.99 7.15 -26.52
C TYR A 274 5.92 6.06 -27.59
N GLU A 275 6.56 4.90 -27.38
CA GLU A 275 6.43 3.73 -28.27
C GLU A 275 4.97 3.30 -28.44
N ARG A 276 4.19 3.28 -27.36
CA ARG A 276 2.76 2.98 -27.44
C ARG A 276 1.98 4.06 -28.18
N ALA A 277 2.39 5.33 -28.10
CA ALA A 277 1.79 6.41 -28.88
C ALA A 277 2.11 6.26 -30.38
N LEU A 278 3.34 5.85 -30.72
CA LEU A 278 3.75 5.50 -32.08
C LEU A 278 2.91 4.36 -32.65
N GLN A 279 2.68 3.29 -31.88
CA GLN A 279 1.80 2.19 -32.30
C GLN A 279 0.36 2.65 -32.54
N VAL A 280 -0.15 3.58 -31.72
CA VAL A 280 -1.48 4.15 -31.93
C VAL A 280 -1.48 5.04 -33.18
N ALA A 281 -0.42 5.81 -33.45
CA ALA A 281 -0.27 6.57 -34.68
C ALA A 281 -0.20 5.65 -35.91
N ALA A 282 0.54 4.55 -35.85
CA ALA A 282 0.65 3.57 -36.93
C ALA A 282 -0.71 2.94 -37.30
N ALA A 283 -1.56 2.72 -36.29
CA ALA A 283 -2.86 2.11 -36.49
C ALA A 283 -3.96 3.09 -36.95
N ASN A 284 -3.73 4.40 -36.98
CA ASN A 284 -4.78 5.40 -37.25
C ASN A 284 -4.31 6.46 -38.25
N ARG A 285 -5.15 6.82 -39.23
CA ARG A 285 -4.84 7.91 -40.18
C ARG A 285 -4.86 9.30 -39.54
N GLN A 286 -5.55 9.44 -38.42
CA GLN A 286 -5.67 10.68 -37.66
C GLN A 286 -5.53 10.40 -36.17
N LEU A 287 -4.85 11.30 -35.47
CA LEU A 287 -4.57 11.21 -34.05
C LEU A 287 -5.17 12.43 -33.33
N SER A 288 -5.72 12.23 -32.14
CA SER A 288 -6.16 13.34 -31.29
C SER A 288 -5.75 13.11 -29.84
N THR A 289 -5.61 14.18 -29.08
CA THR A 289 -5.28 14.11 -27.64
C THR A 289 -6.25 13.20 -26.89
N SER A 290 -7.55 13.32 -27.15
CA SER A 290 -8.59 12.46 -26.57
C SER A 290 -8.45 10.97 -26.94
N LEU A 291 -7.97 10.67 -28.16
CA LEU A 291 -7.73 9.29 -28.59
C LEU A 291 -6.55 8.68 -27.82
N LEU A 292 -5.47 9.44 -27.66
CA LEU A 292 -4.30 9.05 -26.85
C LEU A 292 -4.68 8.85 -25.37
N GLN A 293 -5.48 9.75 -24.79
CA GLN A 293 -6.00 9.58 -23.42
C GLN A 293 -6.72 8.25 -23.25
N ARG A 294 -7.61 7.89 -24.20
CA ARG A 294 -8.40 6.65 -24.11
C ARG A 294 -7.58 5.39 -24.38
N ARG A 295 -6.68 5.42 -25.38
CA ARG A 295 -5.87 4.25 -25.78
C ARG A 295 -4.73 3.96 -24.79
N LEU A 296 -4.11 5.01 -24.27
CA LEU A 296 -2.98 4.89 -23.34
C LEU A 296 -3.42 4.96 -21.87
N ARG A 297 -4.69 5.29 -21.59
CA ARG A 297 -5.26 5.47 -20.24
C ARG A 297 -4.52 6.52 -19.42
N ILE A 298 -4.23 7.66 -20.05
CA ILE A 298 -3.48 8.79 -19.49
C ILE A 298 -4.35 10.04 -19.37
N GLY A 299 -3.99 10.94 -18.44
CA GLY A 299 -4.64 12.24 -18.28
C GLY A 299 -4.39 13.21 -19.43
N TYR A 300 -5.22 14.25 -19.55
CA TYR A 300 -5.14 15.24 -20.64
C TYR A 300 -3.76 15.90 -20.76
N PRO A 301 -3.10 16.34 -19.68
CA PRO A 301 -1.79 16.98 -19.79
C PRO A 301 -0.72 16.07 -20.39
N ARG A 302 -0.72 14.78 -20.04
CA ARG A 302 0.25 13.79 -20.55
C ARG A 302 -0.04 13.45 -22.02
N ALA A 303 -1.32 13.36 -22.41
CA ALA A 303 -1.72 13.15 -23.80
C ALA A 303 -1.43 14.36 -24.71
N ALA A 304 -1.58 15.59 -24.19
CA ALA A 304 -1.22 16.80 -24.93
C ALA A 304 0.28 16.85 -25.21
N ARG A 305 1.12 16.58 -24.21
CA ARG A 305 2.58 16.51 -24.39
C ARG A 305 3.01 15.46 -25.43
N LEU A 306 2.43 14.25 -25.38
CA LEU A 306 2.71 13.22 -26.39
C LEU A 306 2.27 13.66 -27.79
N MET A 307 1.14 14.35 -27.91
CA MET A 307 0.63 14.87 -29.18
C MET A 307 1.58 15.93 -29.78
N ASP A 308 2.14 16.80 -28.93
CA ASP A 308 3.09 17.84 -29.34
C ASP A 308 4.47 17.23 -29.67
N GLN A 309 4.93 16.23 -28.92
CA GLN A 309 6.16 15.50 -29.23
C GLN A 309 6.10 14.78 -30.59
N LEU A 310 4.96 14.11 -30.88
CA LEU A 310 4.75 13.49 -32.19
C LEU A 310 4.70 14.52 -33.35
N GLU A 311 4.30 15.76 -33.07
CA GLU A 311 4.30 16.85 -34.05
C GLU A 311 5.71 17.38 -34.30
N GLU A 312 6.48 17.60 -33.24
CA GLU A 312 7.89 18.03 -33.33
C GLU A 312 8.75 17.01 -34.10
N GLU A 313 8.47 15.72 -33.92
CA GLU A 313 9.16 14.63 -34.63
C GLU A 313 8.60 14.36 -36.04
N GLY A 314 7.59 15.12 -36.49
CA GLY A 314 7.05 15.05 -37.85
C GLY A 314 6.17 13.83 -38.14
N ILE A 315 5.74 13.11 -37.10
CA ILE A 315 4.88 11.92 -37.19
C ILE A 315 3.43 12.31 -37.44
N VAL A 316 3.02 13.47 -36.93
CA VAL A 316 1.69 14.05 -37.15
C VAL A 316 1.79 15.48 -37.66
N ALA A 317 0.82 15.87 -38.48
CA ALA A 317 0.75 17.20 -39.09
C ALA A 317 0.51 18.29 -38.05
N ALA A 318 1.19 19.42 -38.20
CA ALA A 318 0.89 20.61 -37.43
C ALA A 318 -0.57 21.03 -37.67
N SER A 319 -1.35 21.08 -36.59
CA SER A 319 -2.72 21.59 -36.65
C SER A 319 -2.79 22.89 -35.84
N GLY A 320 -3.18 23.98 -36.50
CA GLY A 320 -3.24 25.31 -35.89
C GLY A 320 -4.30 25.49 -34.79
N GLU A 321 -5.03 24.44 -34.41
CA GLU A 321 -6.10 24.52 -33.40
C GLU A 321 -5.98 23.40 -32.33
N PRO A 322 -6.00 23.75 -31.02
CA PRO A 322 -5.95 22.78 -29.93
C PRO A 322 -7.15 21.82 -29.94
N GLY A 323 -6.88 20.51 -29.91
CA GLY A 323 -7.89 19.47 -29.70
C GLY A 323 -8.54 18.89 -30.98
N LYS A 324 -8.23 19.43 -32.16
CA LYS A 324 -8.64 18.80 -33.43
C LYS A 324 -7.76 17.59 -33.78
N PRO A 325 -8.28 16.59 -34.50
CA PRO A 325 -7.46 15.49 -35.00
C PRO A 325 -6.37 15.99 -35.95
N ARG A 326 -5.14 15.57 -35.73
CA ARG A 326 -3.97 15.79 -36.61
C ARG A 326 -3.79 14.59 -37.53
N GLU A 327 -3.43 14.82 -38.79
CA GLU A 327 -3.17 13.74 -39.76
C GLU A 327 -1.81 13.09 -39.49
N VAL A 328 -1.69 11.77 -39.60
CA VAL A 328 -0.42 11.05 -39.40
C VAL A 328 0.35 11.07 -40.72
N ILE A 329 1.56 11.67 -40.72
CA ILE A 329 2.36 11.94 -41.93
C ILE A 329 3.43 10.86 -42.17
N TYR A 330 4.15 10.44 -41.12
CA TYR A 330 5.31 9.56 -41.24
C TYR A 330 5.35 8.57 -40.08
N LEU A 331 5.75 7.32 -40.35
CA LEU A 331 6.02 6.30 -39.35
C LEU A 331 7.46 5.82 -39.59
N PRO A 332 8.35 5.83 -38.59
CA PRO A 332 9.65 5.19 -38.75
C PRO A 332 9.44 3.69 -38.95
N ASP A 333 9.92 3.13 -40.05
CA ASP A 333 9.97 1.69 -40.29
C ASP A 333 10.95 1.04 -39.29
N GLU A 334 10.57 -0.11 -38.72
CA GLU A 334 11.47 -0.94 -37.90
C GLU A 334 12.54 -1.57 -38.81
N GLU A 335 13.80 -1.14 -38.69
CA GLU A 335 14.99 -1.93 -39.08
C GLU A 335 15.46 -2.82 -37.92
#